data_AF-A0A2T0SXW6-F1
#
_entry.id   AF-A0A2T0SXW6-F1
#
_cell.length_a   1.000
_cell.length_b   1.000
_cell.length_c   1.000
_cell.angle_alpha   90.00
_cell.angle_beta   90.00
_cell.angle_gamma   90.00
#
_symmetry.space_group_name_H-M   'P 1'
#
loop_
_entity.id
_entity.type
_entity.pdbx_description
1 polymer ?
#
loop_
_entity_poly.entity_id
_entity_poly.type
_entity_poly.pdbx_seq_one_letter_code
_entity_poly.pdbx_strand_id
1 'polypeptide(L)'
;MNGRILRIELRRSAAATSGALVAFVGIAGLYTLYFTESGDLWSVQWTMLAAFQRVVLLLLWPLALGAGAWIARRDRRTRMEELLLTTPRSVRSRMMPAATALGLCLGLGYLLIFGAGAVVMSPSYSHLGWVPISVVGVVSLVAAGWLGLGIGRLLPSTYTPPLLTVASFLVLVLPVQLRRGGGLNWTALLAPNLSSYLDEVTTVDGSATLGQAAWFVGLAVAGLVLAVGARHRGAVLAVVPALVGLVVAVPFLSAAPKAGLRVDPAAVAEICTTDGGPVVCVQKVHEHGLAELTGPARRALELLARLPDPPTSVHEVRPARPGPQPTSEVWFSGGYHQAGTGWIAQGDALVGRVLEGAGTRPCGHEGFDDRSMAAAWLWGSYPLPGGELSPQLEAERMVLWERLRSLPPAEQLQRVLATRAVGLACTIQGNRP
;
A
#
# COMPACT_ATOMS: atom_id res chain seq x y z
N MET A 1 20.15 -17.66 27.58
CA MET A 1 19.95 -18.90 26.79
C MET A 1 21.26 -19.20 26.08
N ASN A 2 21.86 -20.39 26.22
CA ASN A 2 23.18 -20.68 25.65
C ASN A 2 23.10 -20.81 24.13
N GLY A 3 23.95 -20.10 23.37
CA GLY A 3 23.95 -20.10 21.90
C GLY A 3 24.07 -21.50 21.26
N ARG A 4 24.69 -22.45 21.98
CA ARG A 4 24.78 -23.86 21.57
C ARG A 4 23.41 -24.54 21.45
N ILE A 5 22.47 -24.24 22.35
CA ILE A 5 21.12 -24.82 22.35
C ILE A 5 20.33 -24.27 21.15
N LEU A 6 20.42 -22.96 20.90
CA LEU A 6 19.76 -22.32 19.76
C LEU A 6 20.28 -22.90 18.43
N ARG A 7 21.60 -23.08 18.30
CA ARG A 7 22.21 -23.69 17.11
C ARG A 7 21.71 -25.11 16.84
N ILE A 8 21.50 -25.90 17.89
CA ILE A 8 20.97 -27.27 17.75
C ILE A 8 19.51 -27.22 17.27
N GLU A 9 18.68 -26.34 17.84
CA GLU A 9 17.30 -26.20 17.40
C GLU A 9 17.20 -25.68 15.96
N LEU A 10 18.03 -24.73 15.54
CA LEU A 10 18.06 -24.26 14.16
C LEU A 10 18.40 -25.38 13.15
N ARG A 11 19.23 -26.35 13.54
CA ARG A 11 19.63 -27.47 12.67
C ARG A 11 18.66 -28.65 12.69
N ARG A 12 17.99 -28.91 13.83
CA ARG A 12 17.16 -30.12 14.01
C ARG A 12 15.65 -29.85 14.00
N SER A 13 15.22 -28.60 14.10
CA SER A 13 13.81 -28.23 14.03
C SER A 13 13.40 -27.82 12.62
N ALA A 14 12.10 -27.85 12.35
CA ALA A 14 11.53 -27.28 11.14
C ALA A 14 11.50 -25.74 11.15
N ALA A 15 12.13 -25.05 12.12
CA ALA A 15 12.12 -23.59 12.20
C ALA A 15 12.80 -22.96 10.97
N ALA A 16 14.00 -23.45 10.62
CA ALA A 16 14.75 -22.94 9.47
C ALA A 16 14.02 -23.20 8.14
N THR A 17 13.43 -24.38 7.97
CA THR A 17 12.65 -24.70 6.77
C THR A 17 11.36 -23.89 6.70
N SER A 18 10.74 -23.57 7.83
CA SER A 18 9.56 -22.69 7.88
C SER A 18 9.91 -21.26 7.49
N GLY A 19 11.02 -20.71 8.01
CA GLY A 19 11.53 -19.40 7.60
C GLY A 19 11.90 -19.34 6.13
N ALA A 20 12.57 -20.40 5.62
CA ALA A 20 12.91 -20.52 4.20
C ALA A 20 11.67 -20.62 3.31
N LEU A 21 10.64 -21.37 3.73
CA LEU A 21 9.36 -21.46 3.00
C LEU A 21 8.66 -20.10 2.93
N VAL A 22 8.62 -19.36 4.05
CA VAL A 22 8.06 -17.99 4.10
C VAL A 22 8.82 -17.09 3.12
N ALA A 23 10.15 -17.10 3.18
CA ALA A 23 10.98 -16.30 2.28
C ALA A 23 10.73 -16.69 0.82
N PHE A 24 10.73 -17.98 0.50
CA PHE A 24 10.49 -18.48 -0.84
C PHE A 24 9.13 -18.05 -1.39
N VAL A 25 8.04 -18.27 -0.64
CA VAL A 25 6.68 -17.90 -1.07
C VAL A 25 6.56 -16.39 -1.26
N GLY A 26 7.11 -15.59 -0.34
CA GLY A 26 7.04 -14.14 -0.45
C GLY A 26 7.90 -13.56 -1.58
N ILE A 27 9.12 -14.05 -1.75
CA ILE A 27 10.02 -13.64 -2.84
C ILE A 27 9.44 -14.08 -4.19
N ALA A 28 8.96 -15.32 -4.30
CA ALA A 28 8.30 -15.80 -5.52
C ALA A 28 7.10 -14.90 -5.86
N GLY A 29 6.25 -14.56 -4.88
CA GLY A 29 5.13 -13.64 -5.10
C GLY A 29 5.55 -12.25 -5.59
N LEU A 30 6.59 -11.65 -5.01
CA LEU A 30 7.16 -10.38 -5.45
C LEU A 30 7.64 -10.44 -6.90
N TYR A 31 8.50 -11.42 -7.22
CA TYR A 31 9.09 -11.53 -8.54
C TYR A 31 8.09 -11.96 -9.61
N THR A 32 7.07 -12.76 -9.26
CA THR A 32 5.96 -13.04 -10.19
C THR A 32 5.30 -11.75 -10.64
N LEU A 33 4.96 -10.84 -9.72
CA LEU A 33 4.37 -9.55 -10.10
C LEU A 33 5.32 -8.66 -10.89
N TYR A 34 6.59 -8.66 -10.51
CA TYR A 34 7.62 -7.92 -11.24
C TYR A 34 7.72 -8.36 -12.70
N PHE A 35 7.65 -9.67 -12.96
CA PHE A 35 7.72 -10.20 -14.33
C PHE A 35 6.39 -10.15 -15.10
N THR A 36 5.25 -9.86 -14.44
CA THR A 36 3.93 -9.75 -15.09
C THR A 36 3.47 -8.29 -15.23
N GLU A 37 4.40 -7.36 -15.47
CA GLU A 37 4.13 -5.91 -15.65
C GLU A 37 3.35 -5.27 -14.47
N SER A 38 3.39 -5.90 -13.30
CA SER A 38 2.74 -5.43 -12.07
C SER A 38 3.77 -5.08 -10.99
N GLY A 39 5.03 -4.84 -11.39
CA GLY A 39 6.13 -4.47 -10.51
C GLY A 39 5.90 -3.14 -9.79
N ASP A 40 5.29 -2.18 -10.52
CA ASP A 40 5.03 -0.81 -10.04
C ASP A 40 4.22 -0.75 -8.74
N LEU A 41 3.48 -1.83 -8.42
CA LEU A 41 2.72 -1.95 -7.16
C LEU A 41 3.61 -1.95 -5.91
N TRP A 42 4.91 -2.23 -6.04
CA TRP A 42 5.81 -2.35 -4.89
C TRP A 42 7.23 -1.86 -5.14
N SER A 43 7.72 -1.86 -6.39
CA SER A 43 9.14 -1.63 -6.70
C SER A 43 9.55 -0.15 -6.81
N VAL A 44 8.62 0.77 -6.54
CA VAL A 44 8.83 2.21 -6.79
C VAL A 44 9.25 2.95 -5.53
N GLN A 45 8.66 2.62 -4.37
CA GLN A 45 9.01 3.23 -3.09
C GLN A 45 9.08 2.24 -1.93
N TRP A 46 9.91 2.55 -0.93
CA TRP A 46 10.09 1.74 0.28
C TRP A 46 8.77 1.47 1.03
N THR A 47 7.89 2.46 1.11
CA THR A 47 6.60 2.33 1.81
C THR A 47 5.63 1.44 1.05
N MET A 48 5.64 1.45 -0.29
CA MET A 48 4.88 0.51 -1.11
C MET A 48 5.41 -0.90 -0.95
N LEU A 49 6.73 -1.10 -0.97
CA LEU A 49 7.32 -2.42 -0.72
C LEU A 49 6.89 -2.96 0.65
N ALA A 50 7.03 -2.16 1.72
CA ALA A 50 6.63 -2.56 3.07
C ALA A 50 5.11 -2.84 3.18
N ALA A 51 4.27 -2.04 2.51
CA ALA A 51 2.84 -2.27 2.47
C ALA A 51 2.47 -3.52 1.68
N PHE A 52 3.13 -3.77 0.54
CA PHE A 52 2.95 -4.97 -0.25
C PHE A 52 3.34 -6.23 0.53
N GLN A 53 4.43 -6.19 1.30
CA GLN A 53 4.75 -7.28 2.22
C GLN A 53 3.64 -7.57 3.22
N ARG A 54 2.88 -6.55 3.64
CA ARG A 54 1.70 -6.75 4.48
C ARG A 54 0.56 -7.39 3.70
N VAL A 55 0.35 -7.05 2.43
CA VAL A 55 -0.61 -7.75 1.57
C VAL A 55 -0.28 -9.25 1.52
N VAL A 56 0.99 -9.60 1.33
CA VAL A 56 1.46 -10.99 1.26
C VAL A 56 1.30 -11.76 2.59
N LEU A 57 1.12 -11.09 3.73
CA LEU A 57 0.75 -11.75 5.00
C LEU A 57 -0.58 -12.50 4.91
N LEU A 58 -1.44 -12.17 3.95
CA LEU A 58 -2.64 -12.98 3.63
C LEU A 58 -2.29 -14.45 3.38
N LEU A 59 -1.12 -14.72 2.78
CA LEU A 59 -0.60 -16.06 2.50
C LEU A 59 0.38 -16.53 3.58
N LEU A 60 1.27 -15.65 4.05
CA LEU A 60 2.35 -16.05 4.97
C LEU A 60 1.86 -16.30 6.39
N TRP A 61 0.83 -15.57 6.86
CA TRP A 61 0.32 -15.69 8.22
C TRP A 61 -0.29 -17.09 8.49
N PRO A 62 -1.14 -17.65 7.61
CA PRO A 62 -1.58 -19.05 7.70
C PRO A 62 -0.45 -20.09 7.67
N LEU A 63 0.57 -19.87 6.85
CA LEU A 63 1.73 -20.76 6.74
C LEU A 63 2.53 -20.77 8.05
N ALA A 64 2.79 -19.60 8.63
CA ALA A 64 3.47 -19.47 9.91
C ALA A 64 2.68 -20.14 11.06
N LEU A 65 1.36 -19.98 11.08
CA LEU A 65 0.49 -20.59 12.08
C LEU A 65 0.50 -22.12 11.96
N GLY A 66 0.39 -22.66 10.75
CA GLY A 66 0.54 -24.10 10.49
C GLY A 66 1.93 -24.64 10.87
N ALA A 67 2.99 -23.90 10.55
CA ALA A 67 4.37 -24.26 10.90
C ALA A 67 4.59 -24.34 12.42
N GLY A 68 4.05 -23.39 13.18
CA GLY A 68 4.05 -23.43 14.64
C GLY A 68 3.37 -24.70 15.18
N ALA A 69 2.18 -25.00 14.67
CA ALA A 69 1.42 -26.19 15.07
C ALA A 69 2.13 -27.49 14.70
N TRP A 70 2.86 -27.51 13.58
CA TRP A 70 3.68 -28.64 13.17
C TRP A 70 4.86 -28.88 14.13
N ILE A 71 5.58 -27.82 14.50
CA ILE A 71 6.71 -27.89 15.44
C ILE A 71 6.26 -28.38 16.81
N ALA A 72 5.08 -27.96 17.28
CA ALA A 72 4.51 -28.39 18.56
C ALA A 72 4.34 -29.91 18.68
N ARG A 73 4.23 -30.63 17.55
CA ARG A 73 4.00 -32.07 17.50
C ARG A 73 5.26 -32.93 17.44
N ARG A 74 6.44 -32.32 17.35
CA ARG A 74 7.72 -33.02 17.20
C ARG A 74 7.95 -34.07 18.29
N ASP A 75 7.73 -33.70 19.55
CA ASP A 75 7.96 -34.58 20.71
C ASP A 75 7.02 -35.79 20.69
N ARG A 76 5.76 -35.59 20.27
CA ARG A 76 4.76 -36.65 20.13
C ARG A 76 5.07 -37.62 19.00
N ARG A 77 5.49 -37.09 17.84
CA ARG A 77 5.86 -37.91 16.67
C ARG A 77 7.05 -38.81 16.93
N THR A 78 7.97 -38.34 17.77
CA THR A 78 9.16 -39.09 18.18
C THR A 78 8.91 -39.94 19.43
N ARG A 79 7.67 -39.96 19.94
CA ARG A 79 7.27 -40.67 21.18
C ARG A 79 8.16 -40.35 22.38
N MET A 80 8.76 -39.16 22.40
CA MET A 80 9.66 -38.71 23.45
C MET A 80 8.91 -38.11 24.65
N GLU A 81 7.58 -37.98 24.59
CA GLU A 81 6.79 -37.36 25.65
C GLU A 81 6.99 -38.06 27.01
N GLU A 82 6.98 -39.40 27.05
CA GLU A 82 7.16 -40.15 28.31
C GLU A 82 8.57 -39.98 28.91
N LEU A 83 9.61 -40.01 28.06
CA LEU A 83 11.00 -39.73 28.44
C LEU A 83 11.18 -38.29 28.94
N LEU A 84 10.47 -37.33 28.35
CA LEU A 84 10.53 -35.94 28.74
C LEU A 84 9.75 -35.68 30.05
N LEU A 85 8.71 -36.46 30.35
CA LEU A 85 7.98 -36.34 31.62
C LEU A 85 8.81 -36.81 32.82
N THR A 86 9.73 -37.76 32.64
CA THR A 86 10.64 -38.23 33.70
C THR A 86 11.88 -37.35 33.87
N THR A 87 12.12 -36.40 32.96
CA THR A 87 13.24 -35.45 33.06
C THR A 87 12.85 -34.25 33.95
N PRO A 88 13.70 -33.79 34.90
CA PRO A 88 13.38 -32.69 35.82
C PRO A 88 13.28 -31.29 35.16
N ARG A 89 13.32 -31.21 33.83
CA ARG A 89 13.28 -29.93 33.09
C ARG A 89 11.85 -29.43 32.94
N SER A 90 11.61 -28.19 33.38
CA SER A 90 10.32 -27.53 33.21
C SER A 90 9.94 -27.37 31.73
N VAL A 91 8.65 -27.42 31.42
CA VAL A 91 8.11 -27.23 30.06
C VAL A 91 8.60 -25.92 29.44
N ARG A 92 8.66 -24.85 30.25
CA ARG A 92 9.22 -23.54 29.83
C ARG A 92 10.63 -23.67 29.29
N SER A 93 11.50 -24.37 30.00
CA SER A 93 12.91 -24.52 29.60
C SER A 93 13.09 -25.29 28.28
N ARG A 94 12.12 -26.14 27.93
CA ARG A 94 12.13 -26.93 26.69
C ARG A 94 11.52 -26.18 25.50
N MET A 95 10.44 -25.44 25.73
CA MET A 95 9.69 -24.77 24.66
C MET A 95 10.30 -23.42 24.24
N MET A 96 10.93 -22.69 25.16
CA MET A 96 11.51 -21.37 24.83
C MET A 96 12.54 -21.42 23.69
N PRO A 97 13.50 -22.38 23.65
CA PRO A 97 14.42 -22.48 22.52
C PRO A 97 13.72 -22.69 21.17
N ALA A 98 12.74 -23.60 21.09
CA ALA A 98 11.99 -23.85 19.86
C ALA A 98 11.16 -22.62 19.43
N ALA A 99 10.49 -21.95 20.38
CA ALA A 99 9.74 -20.73 20.11
C ALA A 99 10.65 -19.60 19.62
N THR A 100 11.81 -19.41 20.24
CA THR A 100 12.79 -18.39 19.82
C THR A 100 13.38 -18.70 18.44
N ALA A 101 13.74 -19.96 18.16
CA ALA A 101 14.25 -20.36 16.86
C ALA A 101 13.19 -20.12 15.76
N LEU A 102 11.93 -20.50 16.02
CA LEU A 102 10.83 -20.25 15.08
C LEU A 102 10.62 -18.75 14.85
N GLY A 103 10.54 -17.96 15.92
CA GLY A 103 10.36 -16.51 15.82
C GLY A 103 11.47 -15.83 15.03
N LEU A 104 12.74 -16.19 15.29
CA LEU A 104 13.88 -15.68 14.54
C LEU A 104 13.82 -16.10 13.06
N CYS A 105 13.55 -17.36 12.75
CA CYS A 105 13.48 -17.83 11.36
C CYS A 105 12.32 -17.21 10.58
N LEU A 106 11.15 -17.04 11.20
CA LEU A 106 10.01 -16.36 10.56
C LEU A 106 10.30 -14.88 10.33
N GLY A 107 10.84 -14.19 11.34
CA GLY A 107 11.22 -12.79 11.22
C GLY A 107 12.30 -12.57 10.16
N LEU A 108 13.35 -13.38 10.15
CA LEU A 108 14.39 -13.34 9.11
C LEU A 108 13.81 -13.67 7.74
N GLY A 109 12.95 -14.67 7.62
CA GLY A 109 12.27 -15.00 6.36
C GLY A 109 11.47 -13.82 5.81
N TYR A 110 10.76 -13.11 6.67
CA TYR A 110 10.02 -11.89 6.31
C TYR A 110 10.94 -10.73 5.90
N LEU A 111 12.05 -10.54 6.59
CA LEU A 111 13.04 -9.51 6.24
C LEU A 111 13.78 -9.84 4.94
N LEU A 112 14.00 -11.12 4.63
CA LEU A 112 14.60 -11.54 3.35
C LEU A 112 13.71 -11.19 2.16
N ILE A 113 12.38 -11.26 2.31
CA ILE A 113 11.43 -10.77 1.28
C ILE A 113 11.68 -9.28 1.01
N PHE A 114 11.85 -8.48 2.06
CA PHE A 114 12.12 -7.04 1.92
C PHE A 114 13.47 -6.80 1.26
N GLY A 115 14.50 -7.52 1.72
CA GLY A 115 15.84 -7.45 1.14
C GLY A 115 15.87 -7.82 -0.34
N ALA A 116 15.13 -8.86 -0.75
CA ALA A 116 15.00 -9.25 -2.15
C ALA A 116 14.31 -8.17 -3.00
N GLY A 117 13.22 -7.58 -2.49
CA GLY A 117 12.58 -6.45 -3.16
C GLY A 117 13.48 -5.22 -3.28
N ALA A 118 14.28 -4.95 -2.24
CA ALA A 118 15.23 -3.83 -2.23
C ALA A 118 16.34 -3.94 -3.29
N VAL A 119 16.65 -5.15 -3.80
CA VAL A 119 17.69 -5.35 -4.84
C VAL A 119 17.28 -4.74 -6.18
N VAL A 120 15.98 -4.74 -6.51
CA VAL A 120 15.48 -4.29 -7.81
C VAL A 120 14.82 -2.91 -7.75
N MET A 121 14.72 -2.32 -6.56
CA MET A 121 14.08 -1.03 -6.35
C MET A 121 15.03 0.12 -6.65
N SER A 122 14.53 1.15 -7.34
CA SER A 122 15.22 2.43 -7.55
C SER A 122 14.38 3.55 -6.93
N PRO A 123 14.49 3.78 -5.61
CA PRO A 123 13.57 4.66 -4.90
C PRO A 123 13.85 6.13 -5.22
N SER A 124 12.85 6.82 -5.77
CA SER A 124 12.90 8.28 -6.00
C SER A 124 12.89 9.09 -4.70
N TYR A 125 12.35 8.52 -3.62
CA TYR A 125 12.16 9.17 -2.32
C TYR A 125 12.59 8.27 -1.16
N SER A 126 13.60 8.72 -0.40
CA SER A 126 14.15 8.00 0.76
C SER A 126 13.65 8.60 2.08
N HIS A 127 13.01 7.79 2.91
CA HIS A 127 12.56 8.13 4.25
C HIS A 127 12.52 6.86 5.12
N LEU A 128 12.41 6.98 6.44
CA LEU A 128 12.37 5.83 7.37
C LEU A 128 10.95 5.42 7.81
N GLY A 129 9.92 6.02 7.20
CA GLY A 129 8.51 5.75 7.53
C GLY A 129 8.06 4.31 7.27
N TRP A 130 8.78 3.58 6.43
CA TRP A 130 8.54 2.16 6.14
C TRP A 130 8.98 1.21 7.28
N VAL A 131 9.91 1.63 8.15
CA VAL A 131 10.48 0.75 9.18
C VAL A 131 9.41 0.24 10.17
N PRO A 132 8.57 1.10 10.78
CA PRO A 132 7.48 0.64 11.64
C PRO A 132 6.49 -0.28 10.91
N ILE A 133 6.30 -0.06 9.60
CA ILE A 133 5.39 -0.87 8.78
C ILE A 133 5.91 -2.31 8.70
N SER A 134 7.17 -2.49 8.33
CA SER A 134 7.83 -3.80 8.25
C SER A 134 7.97 -4.47 9.61
N VAL A 135 8.29 -3.72 10.68
CA VAL A 135 8.42 -4.26 12.05
C VAL A 135 7.12 -4.91 12.52
N VAL A 136 5.98 -4.25 12.35
CA VAL A 136 4.68 -4.84 12.69
C VAL A 136 4.40 -6.09 11.86
N GLY A 137 4.82 -6.10 10.58
CA GLY A 137 4.76 -7.29 9.73
C GLY A 137 5.51 -8.48 10.33
N VAL A 138 6.76 -8.26 10.76
CA VAL A 138 7.56 -9.25 11.50
C VAL A 138 6.86 -9.72 12.77
N VAL A 139 6.40 -8.79 13.62
CA VAL A 139 5.73 -9.11 14.89
C VAL A 139 4.46 -9.92 14.63
N SER A 140 3.67 -9.57 13.61
CA SER A 140 2.43 -10.28 13.27
C SER A 140 2.70 -11.72 12.82
N LEU A 141 3.76 -11.97 12.04
CA LEU A 141 4.13 -13.29 11.57
C LEU A 141 4.71 -14.17 12.70
N VAL A 142 5.52 -13.58 13.58
CA VAL A 142 6.01 -14.25 14.80
C VAL A 142 4.84 -14.62 15.72
N ALA A 143 3.88 -13.71 15.89
CA ALA A 143 2.66 -13.96 16.65
C ALA A 143 1.89 -15.17 16.09
N ALA A 144 1.73 -15.26 14.76
CA ALA A 144 1.10 -16.40 14.10
C ALA A 144 1.81 -17.72 14.43
N GLY A 145 3.14 -17.74 14.32
CA GLY A 145 3.96 -18.91 14.62
C GLY A 145 3.85 -19.36 16.08
N TRP A 146 3.89 -18.42 17.03
CA TRP A 146 3.74 -18.74 18.46
C TRP A 146 2.33 -19.16 18.85
N LEU A 147 1.30 -18.55 18.26
CA LEU A 147 -0.09 -18.99 18.39
C LEU A 147 -0.26 -20.42 17.88
N GLY A 148 0.26 -20.70 16.68
CA GLY A 148 0.27 -22.03 16.09
C GLY A 148 0.95 -23.06 16.99
N LEU A 149 2.11 -22.70 17.57
CA LEU A 149 2.84 -23.53 18.52
C LEU A 149 1.99 -23.86 19.76
N GLY A 150 1.30 -22.88 20.32
CA GLY A 150 0.40 -23.05 21.45
C GLY A 150 -0.81 -23.93 21.12
N ILE A 151 -1.51 -23.66 20.02
CA ILE A 151 -2.69 -24.42 19.60
C ILE A 151 -2.31 -25.86 19.25
N GLY A 152 -1.21 -26.08 18.53
CA GLY A 152 -0.72 -27.42 18.19
C GLY A 152 -0.38 -28.28 19.42
N ARG A 153 -0.04 -27.64 20.55
CA ARG A 153 0.18 -28.31 21.83
C ARG A 153 -1.14 -28.69 22.53
N LEU A 154 -2.16 -27.84 22.45
CA LEU A 154 -3.49 -28.12 23.01
C LEU A 154 -4.27 -29.17 22.20
N LEU A 155 -4.10 -29.15 20.87
CA LEU A 155 -4.79 -30.03 19.94
C LEU A 155 -3.75 -30.90 19.20
N PRO A 156 -3.21 -31.95 19.84
CA PRO A 156 -2.07 -32.71 19.32
C PRO A 156 -2.44 -33.71 18.20
N SER A 157 -3.25 -33.31 17.22
CA SER A 157 -3.75 -34.14 16.10
C SER A 157 -2.90 -34.01 14.83
N THR A 158 -2.93 -35.04 13.97
CA THR A 158 -2.28 -35.00 12.65
C THR A 158 -2.81 -33.93 11.72
N TYR A 159 -4.10 -33.63 11.87
CA TYR A 159 -4.82 -32.68 11.04
C TYR A 159 -4.75 -31.24 11.56
N THR A 160 -4.25 -30.98 12.78
CA THR A 160 -4.21 -29.62 13.34
C THR A 160 -3.42 -28.64 12.46
N PRO A 161 -2.19 -28.93 12.00
CA PRO A 161 -1.46 -27.99 11.15
C PRO A 161 -2.19 -27.61 9.84
N PRO A 162 -2.62 -28.56 8.98
CA PRO A 162 -3.30 -28.20 7.74
C PRO A 162 -4.66 -27.55 7.97
N LEU A 163 -5.45 -28.00 8.97
CA LEU A 163 -6.72 -27.37 9.30
C LEU A 163 -6.52 -25.93 9.78
N LEU A 164 -5.51 -25.67 10.58
CA LEU A 164 -5.18 -24.32 11.03
C LEU A 164 -4.73 -23.42 9.88
N THR A 165 -3.89 -23.92 8.96
CA THR A 165 -3.50 -23.17 7.76
C THR A 165 -4.73 -22.82 6.91
N VAL A 166 -5.58 -23.80 6.58
CA VAL A 166 -6.76 -23.56 5.74
C VAL A 166 -7.77 -22.65 6.44
N ALA A 167 -8.09 -22.91 7.71
CA ALA A 167 -9.06 -22.12 8.45
C ALA A 167 -8.60 -20.66 8.62
N SER A 168 -7.33 -20.44 8.96
CA SER A 168 -6.79 -19.07 9.07
C SER A 168 -6.78 -18.35 7.72
N PHE A 169 -6.42 -19.04 6.63
CA PHE A 169 -6.52 -18.46 5.30
C PHE A 169 -7.95 -18.03 4.95
N LEU A 170 -8.95 -18.89 5.21
CA LEU A 170 -10.36 -18.56 4.99
C LEU A 170 -10.81 -17.37 5.83
N VAL A 171 -10.40 -17.31 7.10
CA VAL A 171 -10.71 -16.19 8.01
C VAL A 171 -10.14 -14.86 7.50
N LEU A 172 -8.96 -14.87 6.86
CA LEU A 172 -8.36 -13.65 6.30
C LEU A 172 -8.93 -13.27 4.93
N VAL A 173 -9.25 -14.25 4.08
CA VAL A 173 -9.73 -14.01 2.71
C VAL A 173 -11.21 -13.64 2.66
N LEU A 174 -12.07 -14.30 3.44
CA LEU A 174 -13.52 -14.10 3.38
C LEU A 174 -13.92 -12.63 3.58
N PRO A 175 -13.40 -11.89 4.58
CA PRO A 175 -13.72 -10.47 4.74
C PRO A 175 -13.29 -9.63 3.54
N VAL A 176 -12.15 -9.94 2.92
CA VAL A 176 -11.68 -9.21 1.73
C VAL A 176 -12.65 -9.41 0.55
N GLN A 177 -13.13 -10.64 0.34
CA GLN A 177 -14.05 -10.95 -0.76
C GLN A 177 -15.45 -10.37 -0.55
N LEU A 178 -15.97 -10.46 0.67
CA LEU A 178 -17.29 -9.95 1.02
C LEU A 178 -17.36 -8.41 1.02
N ARG A 179 -16.22 -7.73 1.03
CA ARG A 179 -16.12 -6.26 1.08
C ARG A 179 -15.93 -5.57 -0.27
N ARG A 180 -15.88 -6.30 -1.38
CA ARG A 180 -15.70 -5.71 -2.73
C ARG A 180 -16.75 -4.65 -3.13
N GLY A 181 -17.77 -4.39 -2.31
CA GLY A 181 -18.71 -3.26 -2.46
C GLY A 181 -19.08 -2.51 -1.17
N GLY A 182 -18.38 -2.72 -0.05
CA GLY A 182 -18.68 -2.09 1.25
C GLY A 182 -17.49 -1.29 1.80
N GLY A 183 -17.76 -0.12 2.39
CA GLY A 183 -16.71 0.75 2.95
C GLY A 183 -15.87 0.07 4.05
N LEU A 184 -14.60 0.45 4.17
CA LEU A 184 -13.72 -0.08 5.21
C LEU A 184 -14.20 0.35 6.61
N ASN A 185 -14.09 -0.55 7.58
CA ASN A 185 -14.29 -0.27 9.00
C ASN A 185 -12.93 -0.42 9.71
N TRP A 186 -12.72 0.28 10.83
CA TRP A 186 -11.49 0.21 11.62
C TRP A 186 -11.14 -1.23 12.03
N THR A 187 -12.13 -2.12 12.17
CA THR A 187 -11.92 -3.55 12.45
C THR A 187 -11.15 -4.28 11.36
N ALA A 188 -11.11 -3.75 10.14
CA ALA A 188 -10.24 -4.24 9.07
C ALA A 188 -8.76 -4.20 9.46
N LEU A 189 -8.38 -3.22 10.28
CA LEU A 189 -6.99 -3.01 10.72
C LEU A 189 -6.53 -4.05 11.75
N LEU A 190 -7.43 -4.87 12.30
CA LEU A 190 -7.05 -6.01 13.15
C LEU A 190 -6.44 -7.17 12.35
N ALA A 191 -6.69 -7.21 11.04
CA ALA A 191 -6.09 -8.19 10.16
C ALA A 191 -4.58 -7.90 9.97
N PRO A 192 -3.74 -8.93 9.82
CA PRO A 192 -2.30 -8.75 9.59
C PRO A 192 -1.99 -8.12 8.23
N ASN A 193 -2.92 -8.22 7.27
CA ASN A 193 -2.75 -7.67 5.93
C ASN A 193 -3.32 -6.25 5.80
N LEU A 194 -2.68 -5.45 4.96
CA LEU A 194 -3.27 -4.22 4.43
C LEU A 194 -4.07 -4.60 3.18
N SER A 195 -5.35 -4.22 3.12
CA SER A 195 -6.22 -4.48 1.97
C SER A 195 -6.53 -3.22 1.16
N SER A 196 -6.02 -2.07 1.59
CA SER A 196 -6.18 -0.79 0.91
C SER A 196 -5.06 -0.59 -0.10
N TYR A 197 -5.40 0.02 -1.23
CA TYR A 197 -4.43 0.47 -2.21
C TYR A 197 -3.59 1.61 -1.61
N LEU A 198 -2.26 1.46 -1.61
CA LEU A 198 -1.34 2.57 -1.34
C LEU A 198 -0.84 3.12 -2.67
N ASP A 199 -0.70 4.43 -2.73
CA ASP A 199 -0.05 5.17 -3.79
C ASP A 199 1.27 5.81 -3.30
N GLU A 200 1.93 6.59 -4.16
CA GLU A 200 3.25 7.20 -3.88
C GLU A 200 3.19 8.32 -2.83
N VAL A 201 1.99 8.83 -2.56
CA VAL A 201 1.75 9.99 -1.69
C VAL A 201 1.09 9.61 -0.36
N THR A 202 0.73 8.34 -0.19
CA THR A 202 0.13 7.81 1.03
C THR A 202 1.11 6.95 1.82
N THR A 203 0.91 6.98 3.13
CA THR A 203 1.66 6.18 4.10
C THR A 203 0.70 5.61 5.14
N VAL A 204 1.16 4.63 5.90
CA VAL A 204 0.36 4.03 6.96
C VAL A 204 0.28 5.00 8.14
N ASP A 205 -0.91 5.16 8.69
CA ASP A 205 -1.14 6.02 9.84
C ASP A 205 -0.37 5.52 11.08
N GLY A 206 0.18 6.45 11.86
CA GLY A 206 0.93 6.10 13.07
C GLY A 206 0.07 5.41 14.12
N SER A 207 -1.18 5.84 14.28
CA SER A 207 -2.15 5.22 15.21
C SER A 207 -2.54 3.82 14.73
N ALA A 208 -2.77 3.62 13.43
CA ALA A 208 -3.00 2.29 12.87
C ALA A 208 -1.83 1.34 13.16
N THR A 209 -0.60 1.83 12.95
CA THR A 209 0.64 1.07 13.19
C THR A 209 0.81 0.71 14.67
N LEU A 210 0.58 1.66 15.59
CA LEU A 210 0.66 1.43 17.04
C LEU A 210 -0.41 0.45 17.54
N GLY A 211 -1.65 0.62 17.07
CA GLY A 211 -2.75 -0.28 17.40
C GLY A 211 -2.48 -1.71 16.93
N GLN A 212 -1.98 -1.88 15.70
CA GLN A 212 -1.58 -3.19 15.19
C GLN A 212 -0.40 -3.78 15.96
N ALA A 213 0.61 -2.97 16.30
CA ALA A 213 1.73 -3.42 17.11
C ALA A 213 1.25 -3.95 18.47
N ALA A 214 0.41 -3.20 19.18
CA ALA A 214 -0.15 -3.60 20.47
C ALA A 214 -0.96 -4.91 20.36
N TRP A 215 -1.80 -5.02 19.33
CA TRP A 215 -2.59 -6.22 19.06
C TRP A 215 -1.72 -7.45 18.81
N PHE A 216 -0.75 -7.36 17.89
CA PHE A 216 0.09 -8.51 17.54
C PHE A 216 1.10 -8.86 18.63
N VAL A 217 1.59 -7.89 19.43
CA VAL A 217 2.36 -8.19 20.64
C VAL A 217 1.51 -8.96 21.65
N GLY A 218 0.27 -8.54 21.87
CA GLY A 218 -0.69 -9.26 22.73
C GLY A 218 -0.90 -10.71 22.27
N LEU A 219 -1.11 -10.91 20.97
CA LEU A 219 -1.23 -12.24 20.36
C LEU A 219 0.05 -13.08 20.48
N ALA A 220 1.21 -12.48 20.29
CA ALA A 220 2.50 -13.14 20.44
C ALA A 220 2.70 -13.64 21.87
N VAL A 221 2.44 -12.79 22.87
CA VAL A 221 2.51 -13.16 24.29
C VAL A 221 1.49 -14.24 24.63
N ALA A 222 0.26 -14.13 24.13
CA ALA A 222 -0.78 -15.15 24.28
C ALA A 222 -0.32 -16.52 23.75
N GLY A 223 0.23 -16.56 22.54
CA GLY A 223 0.78 -17.77 21.93
C GLY A 223 1.91 -18.39 22.75
N LEU A 224 2.83 -17.58 23.28
CA LEU A 224 3.89 -18.07 24.17
C LEU A 224 3.35 -18.62 25.49
N VAL A 225 2.41 -17.91 26.13
CA VAL A 225 1.76 -18.38 27.37
C VAL A 225 1.05 -19.70 27.12
N LEU A 226 0.36 -19.82 25.98
CA LEU A 226 -0.30 -21.05 25.57
C LEU A 226 0.69 -22.19 25.35
N ALA A 227 1.81 -21.94 24.67
CA ALA A 227 2.85 -22.94 24.39
C ALA A 227 3.57 -23.43 25.66
N VAL A 228 3.81 -22.54 26.63
CA VAL A 228 4.54 -22.86 27.87
C VAL A 228 3.62 -23.40 28.97
N GLY A 229 2.37 -22.95 29.02
CA GLY A 229 1.45 -23.16 30.14
C GLY A 229 0.37 -24.22 29.92
N ALA A 230 0.42 -25.03 28.84
CA ALA A 230 -0.70 -25.85 28.39
C ALA A 230 -1.15 -26.94 29.38
N ARG A 231 -1.98 -26.53 30.34
CA ARG A 231 -3.08 -27.27 30.97
C ARG A 231 -4.37 -26.50 30.64
N HIS A 232 -5.54 -27.14 30.71
CA HIS A 232 -6.82 -26.49 30.39
C HIS A 232 -7.03 -25.14 31.09
N ARG A 233 -6.61 -25.01 32.37
CA ARG A 233 -6.67 -23.74 33.11
C ARG A 233 -5.69 -22.68 32.60
N GLY A 234 -4.51 -23.10 32.13
CA GLY A 234 -3.52 -22.20 31.51
C GLY A 234 -3.95 -21.68 30.15
N ALA A 235 -4.81 -22.43 29.43
CA ALA A 235 -5.38 -21.98 28.16
C ALA A 235 -6.32 -20.77 28.33
N VAL A 236 -7.09 -20.73 29.42
CA VAL A 236 -7.94 -19.57 29.74
C VAL A 236 -7.08 -18.34 30.04
N LEU A 237 -6.00 -18.51 30.81
CA LEU A 237 -5.06 -17.42 31.11
C LEU A 237 -4.33 -16.89 29.86
N ALA A 238 -4.12 -17.73 28.84
CA ALA A 238 -3.50 -17.33 27.59
C ALA A 238 -4.35 -16.35 26.76
N VAL A 239 -5.64 -16.23 27.04
CA VAL A 239 -6.52 -15.25 26.39
C VAL A 239 -6.27 -13.83 26.93
N VAL A 240 -5.80 -13.69 28.17
CA VAL A 240 -5.62 -12.40 28.84
C VAL A 240 -4.67 -11.46 28.07
N PRO A 241 -3.46 -11.88 27.63
CA PRO A 241 -2.57 -10.98 26.88
C PRO A 241 -3.16 -10.52 25.55
N ALA A 242 -3.93 -11.38 24.86
CA ALA A 242 -4.61 -11.01 23.62
C ALA A 242 -5.71 -9.98 23.89
N LEU A 243 -6.51 -10.17 24.94
CA LEU A 243 -7.54 -9.20 25.35
C LEU A 243 -6.93 -7.86 25.76
N VAL A 244 -5.84 -7.86 26.53
CA VAL A 244 -5.12 -6.63 26.90
C VAL A 244 -4.60 -5.94 25.63
N GLY A 245 -3.98 -6.67 24.72
CA GLY A 245 -3.53 -6.13 23.44
C GLY A 245 -4.67 -5.53 22.62
N LEU A 246 -5.84 -6.18 22.60
CA LEU A 246 -7.04 -5.67 21.93
C LEU A 246 -7.58 -4.39 22.57
N VAL A 247 -7.73 -4.39 23.90
CA VAL A 247 -8.21 -3.23 24.66
C VAL A 247 -7.31 -2.02 24.45
N VAL A 248 -5.99 -2.23 24.39
CA VAL A 248 -5.02 -1.18 24.09
C VAL A 248 -5.10 -0.76 22.62
N ALA A 249 -5.30 -1.69 21.68
CA ALA A 249 -5.33 -1.40 20.25
C ALA A 249 -6.56 -0.60 19.81
N VAL A 250 -7.74 -0.91 20.37
CA VAL A 250 -9.04 -0.30 20.00
C VAL A 250 -9.01 1.24 19.93
N PRO A 251 -8.56 2.00 20.93
CA PRO A 251 -8.55 3.46 20.85
C PRO A 251 -7.71 3.96 19.67
N PHE A 252 -6.52 3.40 19.44
CA PHE A 252 -5.66 3.79 18.32
C PHE A 252 -6.28 3.43 16.96
N LEU A 253 -6.81 2.22 16.82
CA LEU A 253 -7.42 1.77 15.57
C LEU A 253 -8.71 2.52 15.23
N SER A 254 -9.50 2.87 16.25
CA SER A 254 -10.75 3.63 16.08
C SER A 254 -10.52 5.11 15.73
N ALA A 255 -9.39 5.68 16.17
CA ALA A 255 -8.98 7.04 15.83
C ALA A 255 -8.31 7.11 14.45
N ALA A 256 -7.74 6.00 13.96
CA ALA A 256 -7.12 5.93 12.65
C ALA A 256 -8.15 6.13 11.52
N PRO A 257 -7.74 6.65 10.36
CA PRO A 257 -8.54 6.58 9.15
C PRO A 257 -9.00 5.14 8.90
N LYS A 258 -10.21 4.95 8.37
CA LYS A 258 -10.79 3.60 8.14
C LYS A 258 -9.92 2.68 7.28
N ALA A 259 -9.16 3.27 6.35
CA ALA A 259 -8.20 2.56 5.51
C ALA A 259 -6.84 2.32 6.20
N GLY A 260 -6.59 2.94 7.35
CA GLY A 260 -5.29 2.95 8.02
C GLY A 260 -4.23 3.76 7.26
N LEU A 261 -4.64 4.52 6.24
CA LEU A 261 -3.76 5.29 5.38
C LEU A 261 -3.97 6.78 5.61
N ARG A 262 -2.87 7.53 5.55
CA ARG A 262 -2.84 8.98 5.57
C ARG A 262 -1.93 9.48 4.47
N VAL A 263 -2.07 10.75 4.13
CA VAL A 263 -1.16 11.44 3.21
C VAL A 263 0.16 11.68 3.91
N ASP A 264 1.28 11.42 3.23
CA ASP A 264 2.59 11.84 3.72
C ASP A 264 2.81 13.32 3.33
N PRO A 265 2.82 14.26 4.30
CA PRO A 265 3.03 15.67 4.02
C PRO A 265 4.40 15.94 3.36
N ALA A 266 5.40 15.09 3.62
CA ALA A 266 6.71 15.24 3.00
C ALA A 266 6.72 14.77 1.54
N ALA A 267 5.94 13.75 1.17
CA ALA A 267 5.82 13.28 -0.21
C ALA A 267 5.07 14.28 -1.11
N VAL A 268 4.06 14.95 -0.55
CA VAL A 268 3.25 15.95 -1.29
C VAL A 268 3.78 17.38 -1.19
N ALA A 269 4.90 17.60 -0.51
CA ALA A 269 5.54 18.90 -0.46
C ALA A 269 5.89 19.35 -1.88
N GLU A 270 5.57 20.60 -2.23
CA GLU A 270 5.81 21.11 -3.58
C GLU A 270 7.29 21.48 -3.76
N ILE A 271 7.87 21.06 -4.87
CA ILE A 271 9.21 21.45 -5.33
C ILE A 271 9.03 22.19 -6.66
N CYS A 272 9.51 23.42 -6.70
CA CYS A 272 9.27 24.34 -7.81
C CYS A 272 10.56 24.76 -8.52
N THR A 273 10.43 25.13 -9.79
CA THR A 273 11.51 25.75 -10.58
C THR A 273 11.95 27.10 -9.99
N THR A 274 13.25 27.41 -10.07
CA THR A 274 13.85 28.66 -9.53
C THR A 274 14.65 29.46 -10.56
N ASP A 275 14.54 29.10 -11.83
CA ASP A 275 15.28 29.64 -12.98
C ASP A 275 14.71 30.96 -13.55
N GLY A 276 13.74 31.59 -12.86
CA GLY A 276 13.21 32.91 -13.22
C GLY A 276 12.14 32.93 -14.33
N GLY A 277 11.79 31.78 -14.91
CA GLY A 277 10.65 31.63 -15.82
C GLY A 277 9.31 31.41 -15.10
N PRO A 278 8.21 31.14 -15.84
CA PRO A 278 6.95 30.73 -15.23
C PRO A 278 7.15 29.52 -14.31
N VAL A 279 6.54 29.60 -13.12
CA VAL A 279 6.76 28.66 -12.04
C VAL A 279 6.08 27.34 -12.35
N VAL A 280 6.84 26.25 -12.30
CA VAL A 280 6.33 24.87 -12.40
C VAL A 280 6.69 24.14 -11.12
N CYS A 281 5.69 23.59 -10.44
CA CYS A 281 5.84 22.85 -9.20
C CYS A 281 5.36 21.42 -9.38
N VAL A 282 6.15 20.46 -8.91
CA VAL A 282 5.77 19.04 -8.79
C VAL A 282 5.74 18.65 -7.32
N GLN A 283 5.11 17.52 -7.02
CA GLN A 283 5.22 16.91 -5.71
C GLN A 283 6.63 16.37 -5.50
N LYS A 284 7.13 16.41 -4.25
CA LYS A 284 8.46 15.91 -3.90
C LYS A 284 8.70 14.47 -4.34
N VAL A 285 7.67 13.63 -4.31
CA VAL A 285 7.79 12.25 -4.79
C VAL A 285 8.05 12.15 -6.30
N HIS A 286 7.66 13.16 -7.08
CA HIS A 286 7.87 13.28 -8.53
C HIS A 286 8.97 14.30 -8.90
N GLU A 287 9.87 14.63 -7.97
CA GLU A 287 10.95 15.61 -8.18
C GLU A 287 11.76 15.34 -9.46
N HIS A 288 12.04 14.07 -9.75
CA HIS A 288 12.78 13.65 -10.94
C HIS A 288 12.03 13.96 -12.26
N GLY A 289 10.70 14.01 -12.22
CA GLY A 289 9.85 14.38 -13.35
C GLY A 289 9.74 15.88 -13.59
N LEU A 290 10.28 16.74 -12.70
CA LEU A 290 10.18 18.19 -12.84
C LEU A 290 10.80 18.70 -14.13
N ALA A 291 11.99 18.20 -14.47
CA ALA A 291 12.70 18.63 -15.68
C ALA A 291 11.92 18.26 -16.95
N GLU A 292 11.31 17.08 -16.97
CA GLU A 292 10.47 16.61 -18.08
C GLU A 292 9.19 17.44 -18.23
N LEU A 293 8.55 17.82 -17.11
CA LEU A 293 7.31 18.61 -17.13
C LEU A 293 7.55 20.10 -17.45
N THR A 294 8.69 20.66 -17.06
CA THR A 294 8.92 22.12 -17.08
C THR A 294 8.73 22.73 -18.48
N GLY A 295 9.32 22.13 -19.52
CA GLY A 295 9.19 22.61 -20.90
C GLY A 295 7.74 22.60 -21.40
N PRO A 296 7.08 21.42 -21.38
CA PRO A 296 5.67 21.29 -21.76
C PRO A 296 4.72 22.18 -20.96
N ALA A 297 4.92 22.30 -19.64
CA ALA A 297 4.11 23.14 -18.77
C ALA A 297 4.22 24.63 -19.16
N ARG A 298 5.42 25.14 -19.43
CA ARG A 298 5.62 26.52 -19.87
C ARG A 298 5.00 26.78 -21.24
N ARG A 299 5.14 25.82 -22.16
CA ARG A 299 4.49 25.91 -23.46
C ARG A 299 2.96 25.94 -23.33
N ALA A 300 2.39 25.18 -22.40
CA ALA A 300 0.96 25.23 -22.11
C ALA A 300 0.54 26.59 -21.55
N LEU A 301 1.34 27.20 -20.66
CA LEU A 301 1.06 28.55 -20.13
C LEU A 301 1.06 29.61 -21.25
N GLU A 302 1.98 29.52 -22.22
CA GLU A 302 1.98 30.39 -23.40
C GLU A 302 0.70 30.27 -24.23
N LEU A 303 0.16 29.05 -24.39
CA LEU A 303 -1.10 28.83 -25.10
C LEU A 303 -2.31 29.31 -24.28
N LEU A 304 -2.26 29.14 -22.95
CA LEU A 304 -3.28 29.63 -22.02
C LEU A 304 -3.30 31.16 -21.92
N ALA A 305 -2.22 31.86 -22.30
CA ALA A 305 -2.16 33.32 -22.39
C ALA A 305 -3.18 33.95 -23.35
N ARG A 306 -3.84 33.14 -24.21
CA ARG A 306 -4.96 33.57 -25.07
C ARG A 306 -6.25 33.83 -24.30
N LEU A 307 -6.35 33.35 -23.06
CA LEU A 307 -7.51 33.53 -22.21
C LEU A 307 -7.44 34.88 -21.47
N PRO A 308 -8.58 35.51 -21.17
CA PRO A 308 -8.64 36.53 -20.13
C PRO A 308 -8.17 35.95 -18.78
N ASP A 309 -7.40 36.73 -18.02
CA ASP A 309 -6.79 36.34 -16.75
C ASP A 309 -6.07 34.98 -16.80
N PRO A 310 -5.01 34.87 -17.63
CA PRO A 310 -4.34 33.61 -17.85
C PRO A 310 -3.60 33.15 -16.60
N PRO A 311 -3.49 31.83 -16.39
CA PRO A 311 -2.69 31.30 -15.30
C PRO A 311 -1.21 31.58 -15.57
N THR A 312 -0.43 31.75 -14.50
CA THR A 312 0.99 32.12 -14.54
C THR A 312 1.91 31.02 -14.02
N SER A 313 1.35 29.97 -13.41
CA SER A 313 2.10 28.84 -12.87
C SER A 313 1.37 27.52 -13.08
N VAL A 314 2.12 26.43 -13.04
CA VAL A 314 1.59 25.06 -13.06
C VAL A 314 2.00 24.36 -11.76
N HIS A 315 1.02 23.83 -11.04
CA HIS A 315 1.23 23.08 -9.81
C HIS A 315 0.66 21.68 -9.98
N GLU A 316 1.50 20.68 -9.76
CA GLU A 316 1.03 19.32 -9.62
C GLU A 316 0.23 19.16 -8.32
N VAL A 317 -0.98 18.65 -8.44
CA VAL A 317 -1.88 18.45 -7.31
C VAL A 317 -2.46 17.04 -7.32
N ARG A 318 -2.77 16.55 -6.13
CA ARG A 318 -3.51 15.29 -6.02
C ARG A 318 -4.93 15.47 -6.53
N PRO A 319 -5.52 14.46 -7.19
CA PRO A 319 -6.91 14.49 -7.63
C PRO A 319 -7.88 14.91 -6.52
N ALA A 320 -7.62 14.50 -5.28
CA ALA A 320 -8.45 14.79 -4.11
C ALA A 320 -8.05 16.06 -3.32
N ARG A 321 -7.24 16.99 -3.87
CA ARG A 321 -6.88 18.25 -3.17
C ARG A 321 -8.15 19.03 -2.79
N PRO A 322 -8.36 19.42 -1.53
CA PRO A 322 -9.57 20.12 -1.13
C PRO A 322 -9.54 21.60 -1.56
N GLY A 323 -10.73 22.19 -1.68
CA GLY A 323 -10.91 23.63 -1.97
C GLY A 323 -10.92 23.98 -3.46
N PRO A 324 -11.31 25.21 -3.82
CA PRO A 324 -11.34 25.68 -5.21
C PRO A 324 -9.93 25.91 -5.76
N GLN A 325 -9.78 25.83 -7.08
CA GLN A 325 -8.52 26.11 -7.76
C GLN A 325 -8.34 27.63 -7.95
N PRO A 326 -7.17 28.22 -7.60
CA PRO A 326 -6.86 29.61 -7.91
C PRO A 326 -6.83 29.88 -9.42
N THR A 327 -7.33 31.03 -9.85
CA THR A 327 -7.39 31.40 -11.28
C THR A 327 -6.01 31.59 -11.91
N SER A 328 -5.02 31.99 -11.10
CA SER A 328 -3.63 32.21 -11.51
C SER A 328 -2.82 30.92 -11.65
N GLU A 329 -3.37 29.76 -11.27
CA GLU A 329 -2.66 28.48 -11.24
C GLU A 329 -3.31 27.48 -12.19
N VAL A 330 -2.50 26.68 -12.87
CA VAL A 330 -2.93 25.42 -13.48
C VAL A 330 -2.71 24.30 -12.48
N TRP A 331 -3.77 23.56 -12.16
CA TRP A 331 -3.67 22.35 -11.34
C TRP A 331 -3.52 21.13 -12.23
N PHE A 332 -2.29 20.66 -12.35
CA PHE A 332 -1.94 19.47 -13.09
C PHE A 332 -2.16 18.23 -12.22
N SER A 333 -2.89 17.24 -12.72
CA SER A 333 -3.22 16.04 -11.93
C SER A 333 -1.99 15.15 -11.76
N GLY A 334 -1.59 14.91 -10.50
CA GLY A 334 -0.58 13.90 -10.17
C GLY A 334 -0.98 12.47 -10.56
N GLY A 335 -2.27 12.23 -10.86
CA GLY A 335 -2.72 10.96 -11.45
C GLY A 335 -2.22 10.71 -12.88
N TYR A 336 -1.55 11.69 -13.50
CA TYR A 336 -0.82 11.52 -14.75
C TYR A 336 0.63 11.08 -14.54
N HIS A 337 1.06 10.90 -13.29
CA HIS A 337 2.30 10.19 -12.97
C HIS A 337 1.99 8.71 -12.77
N GLN A 338 2.73 7.85 -13.44
CA GLN A 338 2.72 6.42 -13.19
C GLN A 338 4.01 6.03 -12.46
N ALA A 339 3.80 5.37 -11.32
CA ALA A 339 4.87 4.93 -10.44
C ALA A 339 5.86 4.04 -11.22
N GLY A 340 7.15 4.38 -11.19
CA GLY A 340 8.22 3.62 -11.85
C GLY A 340 8.47 3.97 -13.32
N THR A 341 7.49 4.57 -14.02
CA THR A 341 7.63 4.95 -15.44
C THR A 341 7.73 6.45 -15.68
N GLY A 342 7.19 7.28 -14.78
CA GLY A 342 7.19 8.75 -14.91
C GLY A 342 5.85 9.29 -15.40
N TRP A 343 5.87 10.39 -16.16
CA TRP A 343 4.64 10.94 -16.73
C TRP A 343 4.06 10.02 -17.80
N ILE A 344 2.74 9.82 -17.80
CA ILE A 344 2.05 8.99 -18.80
C ILE A 344 2.04 9.58 -20.22
N ALA A 345 2.66 10.75 -20.42
CA ALA A 345 2.75 11.48 -21.67
C ALA A 345 4.08 12.24 -21.75
N GLN A 346 4.60 12.41 -22.96
CA GLN A 346 5.87 13.10 -23.21
C GLN A 346 5.71 14.21 -24.26
N GLY A 347 6.59 15.20 -24.20
CA GLY A 347 6.64 16.29 -25.19
C GLY A 347 5.29 16.99 -25.36
N ASP A 348 4.83 17.09 -26.62
CA ASP A 348 3.57 17.77 -26.97
C ASP A 348 2.33 17.11 -26.36
N ALA A 349 2.36 15.80 -26.10
CA ALA A 349 1.27 15.12 -25.42
C ALA A 349 1.11 15.61 -23.98
N LEU A 350 2.23 15.89 -23.31
CA LEU A 350 2.23 16.45 -21.97
C LEU A 350 1.70 17.89 -21.96
N VAL A 351 1.98 18.67 -23.01
CA VAL A 351 1.35 20.01 -23.21
C VAL A 351 -0.17 19.86 -23.27
N GLY A 352 -0.66 18.92 -24.09
CA GLY A 352 -2.09 18.62 -24.21
C GLY A 352 -2.74 18.30 -22.87
N ARG A 353 -2.07 17.52 -22.01
CA ARG A 353 -2.55 17.20 -20.65
C ARG A 353 -2.64 18.42 -19.73
N VAL A 354 -1.67 19.33 -19.79
CA VAL A 354 -1.70 20.58 -19.01
C VAL A 354 -2.81 21.52 -19.51
N LEU A 355 -3.15 21.49 -20.80
CA LEU A 355 -4.21 22.31 -21.40
C LEU A 355 -5.63 21.81 -21.09
N GLU A 356 -5.82 20.57 -20.65
CA GLU A 356 -7.14 19.98 -20.40
C GLU A 356 -8.01 20.87 -19.50
N GLY A 357 -9.27 21.06 -19.89
CA GLY A 357 -10.19 21.94 -19.18
C GLY A 357 -9.72 23.39 -19.10
N ALA A 358 -8.89 23.82 -20.07
CA ALA A 358 -8.22 25.11 -20.08
C ALA A 358 -7.37 25.36 -18.81
N GLY A 359 -6.61 24.34 -18.39
CA GLY A 359 -5.72 24.40 -17.23
C GLY A 359 -6.41 24.17 -15.89
N THR A 360 -7.58 23.53 -15.88
CA THR A 360 -8.31 23.21 -14.64
C THR A 360 -8.28 21.72 -14.36
N ARG A 361 -8.38 21.32 -13.10
CA ARG A 361 -8.50 19.89 -12.74
C ARG A 361 -9.87 19.31 -13.13
N PRO A 362 -9.99 17.98 -13.32
CA PRO A 362 -11.30 17.34 -13.56
C PRO A 362 -12.23 17.45 -12.35
N CYS A 363 -13.51 17.68 -12.61
CA CYS A 363 -14.50 17.95 -11.58
C CYS A 363 -15.84 17.25 -11.81
N GLY A 364 -16.19 16.31 -10.93
CA GLY A 364 -17.47 15.60 -10.98
C GLY A 364 -17.69 14.83 -12.29
N HIS A 365 -18.93 14.84 -12.78
CA HIS A 365 -19.34 14.22 -14.05
C HIS A 365 -19.21 15.16 -15.25
N GLU A 366 -18.46 16.26 -15.15
CA GLU A 366 -18.19 17.06 -16.35
C GLU A 366 -17.61 16.18 -17.44
N GLY A 367 -18.16 16.33 -18.65
CA GLY A 367 -17.77 15.53 -19.79
C GLY A 367 -16.28 15.70 -20.03
N PHE A 368 -15.54 14.59 -20.01
CA PHE A 368 -14.16 14.54 -20.50
C PHE A 368 -14.04 15.18 -21.89
N ASP A 369 -15.13 15.17 -22.67
CA ASP A 369 -15.23 15.77 -23.99
C ASP A 369 -15.09 17.29 -23.96
N ASP A 370 -15.84 18.03 -23.16
CA ASP A 370 -15.75 19.51 -23.09
C ASP A 370 -14.35 19.96 -22.67
N ARG A 371 -13.75 19.25 -21.70
CA ARG A 371 -12.38 19.51 -21.25
C ARG A 371 -11.35 19.26 -22.35
N SER A 372 -11.53 18.20 -23.12
CA SER A 372 -10.66 17.87 -24.26
C SER A 372 -10.83 18.87 -25.41
N MET A 373 -12.05 19.35 -25.66
CA MET A 373 -12.33 20.37 -26.68
C MET A 373 -11.73 21.72 -26.31
N ALA A 374 -11.77 22.11 -25.04
CA ALA A 374 -11.10 23.31 -24.55
C ALA A 374 -9.58 23.26 -24.81
N ALA A 375 -8.95 22.11 -24.53
CA ALA A 375 -7.54 21.90 -24.82
C ALA A 375 -7.25 21.90 -26.33
N ALA A 376 -8.06 21.22 -27.14
CA ALA A 376 -7.91 21.18 -28.60
C ALA A 376 -8.05 22.57 -29.23
N TRP A 377 -8.95 23.41 -28.70
CA TRP A 377 -9.10 24.80 -29.14
C TRP A 377 -7.86 25.65 -28.81
N LEU A 378 -7.30 25.52 -27.60
CA LEU A 378 -6.07 26.21 -27.19
C LEU A 378 -4.86 25.76 -28.02
N TRP A 379 -4.76 24.44 -28.27
CA TRP A 379 -3.74 23.84 -29.11
C TRP A 379 -3.87 24.27 -30.58
N GLY A 380 -5.11 24.38 -31.08
CA GLY A 380 -5.44 24.79 -32.44
C GLY A 380 -5.75 23.65 -33.40
N SER A 381 -5.70 22.40 -32.94
CA SER A 381 -6.04 21.22 -33.74
C SER A 381 -6.61 20.09 -32.86
N TYR A 382 -7.37 19.21 -33.51
CA TYR A 382 -7.81 17.93 -32.97
C TYR A 382 -7.43 16.83 -34.00
N PRO A 383 -7.00 15.63 -33.59
CA PRO A 383 -6.81 15.17 -32.20
C PRO A 383 -5.66 15.88 -31.49
N LEU A 384 -5.68 15.86 -30.14
CA LEU A 384 -4.54 16.29 -29.33
C LEU A 384 -3.40 15.28 -29.47
N PRO A 385 -2.13 15.74 -29.44
CA PRO A 385 -0.97 14.84 -29.45
C PRO A 385 -1.03 13.81 -28.31
N GLY A 386 -0.67 12.55 -28.62
CA GLY A 386 -0.55 11.46 -27.63
C GLY A 386 -1.85 10.95 -27.02
N GLY A 387 -3.01 11.33 -27.57
CA GLY A 387 -4.30 10.74 -27.20
C GLY A 387 -4.63 9.55 -28.09
N GLU A 388 -4.42 8.32 -27.61
CA GLU A 388 -5.00 7.14 -28.24
C GLU A 388 -6.45 6.97 -27.76
N LEU A 389 -7.39 7.07 -28.69
CA LEU A 389 -8.81 6.86 -28.45
C LEU A 389 -9.29 5.67 -29.28
N SER A 390 -10.37 5.02 -28.83
CA SER A 390 -11.03 4.06 -29.71
C SER A 390 -11.54 4.79 -30.96
N PRO A 391 -11.55 4.14 -32.15
CA PRO A 391 -12.01 4.78 -33.38
C PRO A 391 -13.41 5.38 -33.26
N GLN A 392 -14.29 4.74 -32.46
CA GLN A 392 -15.64 5.24 -32.19
C GLN A 392 -15.61 6.56 -31.41
N LEU A 393 -14.86 6.60 -30.30
CA LEU A 393 -14.77 7.80 -29.46
C LEU A 393 -14.05 8.94 -30.17
N GLU A 394 -13.05 8.62 -31.01
CA GLU A 394 -12.37 9.59 -31.85
C GLU A 394 -13.33 10.24 -32.85
N ALA A 395 -14.16 9.45 -33.54
CA ALA A 395 -15.16 9.95 -34.47
C ALA A 395 -16.22 10.82 -33.78
N GLU A 396 -16.70 10.41 -32.60
CA GLU A 396 -17.64 11.20 -31.79
C GLU A 396 -17.06 12.56 -31.40
N ARG A 397 -15.80 12.59 -30.96
CA ARG A 397 -15.12 13.83 -30.59
C ARG A 397 -14.74 14.71 -31.78
N MET A 398 -14.46 14.11 -32.93
CA MET A 398 -14.25 14.86 -34.18
C MET A 398 -15.49 15.68 -34.53
N VAL A 399 -16.69 15.10 -34.38
CA VAL A 399 -17.97 15.83 -34.58
C VAL A 399 -18.10 17.01 -33.60
N LEU A 400 -17.72 16.82 -32.33
CA LEU A 400 -17.73 17.91 -31.34
C LEU A 400 -16.73 19.03 -31.71
N TRP A 401 -15.55 18.66 -32.20
CA TRP A 401 -14.52 19.60 -32.65
C TRP A 401 -14.99 20.42 -33.85
N GLU A 402 -15.53 19.77 -34.88
CA GLU A 402 -16.09 20.45 -36.07
C GLU A 402 -17.22 21.39 -35.68
N ARG A 403 -18.10 20.95 -34.77
CA ARG A 403 -19.18 21.78 -34.23
C ARG A 403 -18.63 23.02 -33.53
N LEU A 404 -17.63 22.88 -32.65
CA LEU A 404 -16.98 24.02 -32.01
C LEU A 404 -16.36 24.96 -33.04
N ARG A 405 -15.63 24.42 -34.02
CA ARG A 405 -14.94 25.21 -35.07
C ARG A 405 -15.88 25.96 -36.00
N SER A 406 -17.11 25.47 -36.21
CA SER A 406 -18.12 26.14 -37.03
C SER A 406 -18.72 27.40 -36.39
N LEU A 407 -18.54 27.60 -35.08
CA LEU A 407 -19.08 28.77 -34.36
C LEU A 407 -18.22 30.02 -34.58
N PRO A 408 -18.76 31.24 -34.41
CA PRO A 408 -17.96 32.46 -34.38
C PRO A 408 -16.84 32.41 -33.33
N PRO A 409 -15.67 33.02 -33.56
CA PRO A 409 -14.54 32.97 -32.61
C PRO A 409 -14.89 33.42 -31.18
N ALA A 410 -15.76 34.41 -31.03
CA ALA A 410 -16.23 34.87 -29.73
C ALA A 410 -17.05 33.81 -28.98
N GLU A 411 -17.90 33.06 -29.69
CA GLU A 411 -18.68 31.96 -29.09
C GLU A 411 -17.79 30.76 -28.74
N GLN A 412 -16.77 30.48 -29.56
CA GLN A 412 -15.78 29.45 -29.24
C GLN A 412 -15.07 29.77 -27.92
N LEU A 413 -14.57 31.00 -27.78
CA LEU A 413 -13.92 31.47 -26.56
C LEU A 413 -14.87 31.41 -25.36
N GLN A 414 -16.14 31.83 -25.51
CA GLN A 414 -17.12 31.75 -24.43
C GLN A 414 -17.34 30.31 -23.94
N ARG A 415 -17.37 29.32 -24.85
CA ARG A 415 -17.48 27.90 -24.46
C ARG A 415 -16.26 27.42 -23.69
N VAL A 416 -15.05 27.77 -24.15
CA VAL A 416 -13.80 27.45 -23.43
C VAL A 416 -13.78 28.08 -22.04
N LEU A 417 -14.22 29.34 -21.93
CA LEU A 417 -14.32 30.04 -20.64
C LEU A 417 -15.38 29.43 -19.72
N ALA A 418 -16.50 28.95 -20.27
CA ALA A 418 -17.51 28.24 -19.49
C ALA A 418 -16.93 26.95 -18.89
N THR A 419 -16.21 26.14 -19.68
CA THR A 419 -15.52 24.94 -19.18
C THR A 419 -14.50 25.29 -18.08
N ARG A 420 -13.68 26.33 -18.29
CA ARG A 420 -12.72 26.81 -17.29
C ARG A 420 -13.41 27.26 -16.00
N ALA A 421 -14.51 28.00 -16.11
CA ALA A 421 -15.24 28.53 -14.96
C ALA A 421 -15.80 27.42 -14.07
N VAL A 422 -16.33 26.34 -14.66
CA VAL A 422 -16.81 25.20 -13.86
C VAL A 422 -15.66 24.49 -13.14
N GLY A 423 -14.54 24.27 -13.83
CA GLY A 423 -13.34 23.68 -13.23
C GLY A 423 -12.79 24.50 -12.04
N LEU A 424 -12.81 25.83 -12.15
CA LEU A 424 -12.38 26.74 -11.07
C LEU A 424 -13.36 26.79 -9.89
N ALA A 425 -14.66 26.77 -10.16
CA ALA A 425 -15.71 26.80 -9.14
C ALA A 425 -15.82 25.49 -8.33
N CYS A 426 -15.21 24.42 -8.83
CA CYS A 426 -15.31 23.10 -8.26
C CYS A 426 -14.57 22.94 -6.93
N THR A 427 -15.32 22.51 -5.91
CA THR A 427 -14.81 22.15 -4.59
C THR A 427 -14.95 20.66 -4.33
N ILE A 428 -13.83 19.93 -4.29
CA ILE A 428 -13.82 18.55 -3.81
C ILE A 428 -13.78 18.58 -2.27
N GLN A 429 -14.76 17.95 -1.63
CA GLN A 429 -14.70 17.70 -0.18
C GLN A 429 -13.66 16.60 0.06
N GLY A 430 -12.63 16.89 0.86
CA GLY A 430 -11.46 16.02 1.10
C GLY A 430 -11.73 14.70 1.86
N ASN A 431 -12.93 14.13 1.76
CA ASN A 431 -13.40 12.99 2.56
C ASN A 431 -13.77 11.75 1.73
N ARG A 432 -13.42 11.67 0.44
CA ARG A 432 -13.48 10.40 -0.29
C ARG A 432 -12.10 9.76 -0.35
N PRO A 433 -11.91 8.58 0.28
CA PRO A 433 -10.68 7.81 0.18
C PRO A 433 -10.45 7.31 -1.24
#